data_AF-A0A2N1UD12-F1
#
_entry.id   AF-A0A2N1UD12-F1
#
_cell.length_a   1.000
_cell.length_b   1.000
_cell.length_c   1.000
_cell.angle_alpha   90.00
_cell.angle_beta   90.00
_cell.angle_gamma   90.00
#
_symmetry.space_group_name_H-M   'P 1'
#
loop_
_entity.id
_entity.type
_entity.pdbx_description
1 polymer ?
#
loop_
_entity_poly.entity_id
_entity_poly.type
_entity_poly.pdbx_seq_one_letter_code
_entity_poly.pdbx_strand_id
1 'polypeptide(L)'
;MGVLKFMRTTAGLFIVITIIAFFTGSDGIATPIYGTVTMNSAGYGAKDTMTIWGGGWSGLSVYAGVLMFDKTAGTGQGEFLDNGYIGGFCMDLSEYVAKGSFTYDVIMLEDGPRPTTFLGASMGQAKADYISELWGRFFDPAWSAGGTYTSQQNREAEAFAAAIWEIIYEDLPSSSAGWNVAVDGTGGSGGFKATNLDYQLANSWLSALNGTGPMADLRALSALGAQDFIVQIPEPATVAFLAFGFMLAATGKLSARNA
;
A
#
# COMPACT_ATOMS: atom_id res chain seq x y z
N MET A 1 -2.70 88.05 5.83
CA MET A 1 -1.84 87.68 4.69
C MET A 1 -1.48 86.22 4.86
N GLY A 2 -2.04 85.37 4.00
CA GLY A 2 -2.00 83.91 4.17
C GLY A 2 -0.70 83.30 3.69
N VAL A 3 -0.37 82.13 4.26
CA VAL A 3 0.50 81.14 3.63
C VAL A 3 0.01 79.74 4.04
N LEU A 4 -0.43 79.01 3.02
CA LEU A 4 -0.31 77.57 2.75
C LEU A 4 -0.68 76.54 3.84
N LYS A 5 -1.66 75.71 3.48
CA LYS A 5 -2.13 74.50 4.17
C LYS A 5 -1.88 73.29 3.26
N PHE A 6 -1.58 72.14 3.89
CA PHE A 6 -1.45 70.76 3.34
C PHE A 6 -0.19 70.49 2.49
N MET A 7 0.48 69.34 2.59
CA MET A 7 0.01 67.97 2.85
C MET A 7 0.93 67.19 3.81
N ARG A 8 0.31 66.38 4.68
CA ARG A 8 0.96 65.30 5.44
C ARG A 8 0.93 64.02 4.59
N THR A 9 2.07 63.38 4.41
CA THR A 9 2.17 61.97 4.00
C THR A 9 2.95 61.25 5.09
N THR A 10 2.23 60.59 6.00
CA THR A 10 2.83 59.64 6.95
C THR A 10 2.64 58.25 6.37
N ALA A 11 3.74 57.66 5.90
CA ALA A 11 3.79 56.29 5.43
C ALA A 11 3.51 55.35 6.62
N GLY A 12 2.40 54.62 6.56
CA GLY A 12 2.08 53.56 7.51
C GLY A 12 2.96 52.35 7.24
N LEU A 13 3.90 52.09 8.14
CA LEU A 13 4.73 50.89 8.16
C LEU A 13 3.85 49.72 8.66
N PHE A 14 3.37 48.88 7.74
CA PHE A 14 2.74 47.61 8.07
C PHE A 14 3.83 46.60 8.43
N ILE A 15 4.03 46.36 9.73
CA ILE A 15 4.84 45.25 10.22
C ILE A 15 3.97 43.99 10.16
N VAL A 16 4.22 43.15 9.15
CA VAL A 16 3.67 41.79 9.09
C VAL A 16 4.49 40.92 10.03
N ILE A 17 3.96 40.66 11.22
CA ILE A 17 4.52 39.67 12.15
C ILE A 17 4.22 38.29 11.57
N THR A 18 5.22 37.67 10.95
CA THR A 18 5.16 36.26 10.54
C THR A 18 5.38 35.43 11.80
N ILE A 19 4.32 34.84 12.33
CA ILE A 19 4.40 33.86 13.41
C ILE A 19 4.98 32.58 12.78
N ILE A 20 6.29 32.37 12.93
CA ILE A 20 6.90 31.07 12.66
C ILE A 20 6.55 30.17 13.85
N ALA A 21 5.46 29.43 13.71
CA ALA A 21 5.17 28.31 14.61
C ALA A 21 6.19 27.21 14.32
N PHE A 22 7.26 27.17 15.12
CA PHE A 22 8.08 25.97 15.25
C PHE A 22 7.20 24.90 15.91
N PHE A 23 6.56 24.06 15.10
CA PHE A 23 5.94 22.84 15.61
C PHE A 23 7.05 21.88 16.06
N THR A 24 7.09 21.82 17.38
CA THR A 24 7.79 20.94 18.31
C THR A 24 7.49 19.47 18.09
N GLY A 25 8.43 18.62 18.48
CA GLY A 25 8.15 17.32 19.09
C GLY A 25 7.54 16.26 18.17
N SER A 26 8.35 15.28 17.78
CA SER A 26 7.86 13.99 17.27
C SER A 26 7.27 13.18 18.43
N ASP A 27 6.20 13.68 19.04
CA ASP A 27 5.36 12.85 19.90
C ASP A 27 4.55 11.96 18.96
N GLY A 28 4.80 10.65 19.04
CA GLY A 28 4.25 9.64 18.14
C GLY A 28 2.73 9.75 18.06
N ILE A 29 2.23 10.31 16.96
CA ILE A 29 0.83 10.26 16.61
C ILE A 29 0.51 8.77 16.46
N ALA A 30 -0.38 8.27 17.32
CA ALA A 30 -0.85 6.89 17.20
C ALA A 30 -1.43 6.70 15.79
N THR A 31 -0.93 5.70 15.07
CA THR A 31 -1.45 5.32 13.75
C THR A 31 -2.97 5.16 13.83
N PRO A 32 -3.75 5.90 13.03
CA PRO A 32 -5.21 5.75 13.02
C PRO A 32 -5.61 4.32 12.62
N ILE A 33 -6.54 3.74 13.39
CA ILE A 33 -7.11 2.42 13.11
C ILE A 33 -8.50 2.62 12.50
N TYR A 34 -8.69 2.10 11.29
CA TYR A 34 -9.91 2.25 10.50
C TYR A 34 -10.89 1.09 10.64
N GLY A 35 -10.56 0.13 11.49
CA GLY A 35 -11.34 -1.08 11.68
C GLY A 35 -10.44 -2.25 12.05
N THR A 36 -11.03 -3.44 12.05
CA THR A 36 -10.29 -4.68 12.30
C THR A 36 -10.72 -5.77 11.34
N VAL A 37 -9.86 -6.75 11.13
CA VAL A 37 -10.15 -8.00 10.41
C VAL A 37 -9.71 -9.16 11.28
N THR A 38 -10.62 -10.08 11.56
CA THR A 38 -10.27 -11.35 12.22
C THR A 38 -10.21 -12.45 11.18
N MET A 39 -9.07 -13.13 11.10
CA MET A 39 -8.81 -14.13 10.06
C MET A 39 -7.86 -15.23 10.54
N ASN A 40 -7.89 -16.37 9.86
CA ASN A 40 -6.94 -17.48 10.03
C ASN A 40 -6.09 -17.62 8.78
N SER A 41 -4.80 -17.95 8.92
CA SER A 41 -4.01 -18.37 7.76
C SER A 41 -4.61 -19.65 7.15
N ALA A 42 -4.88 -19.61 5.84
CA ALA A 42 -5.47 -20.68 5.05
C ALA A 42 -4.46 -21.30 4.06
N GLY A 43 -3.17 -21.00 4.21
CA GLY A 43 -2.11 -21.45 3.33
C GLY A 43 -1.75 -20.42 2.26
N TYR A 44 -1.60 -20.87 1.03
CA TYR A 44 -0.98 -20.08 -0.04
C TYR A 44 -1.84 -20.08 -1.29
N GLY A 45 -1.81 -18.95 -2.00
CA GLY A 45 -2.28 -18.84 -3.37
C GLY A 45 -1.16 -19.19 -4.35
N ALA A 46 -1.10 -18.49 -5.48
CA ALA A 46 0.04 -18.59 -6.38
C ALA A 46 1.31 -18.10 -5.68
N LYS A 47 2.38 -18.90 -5.78
CA LYS A 47 3.67 -18.62 -5.14
C LYS A 47 4.79 -19.43 -5.78
N ASP A 48 6.01 -18.95 -5.59
CA ASP A 48 7.22 -19.72 -5.84
C ASP A 48 8.26 -19.49 -4.72
N THR A 49 9.47 -20.02 -4.88
CA THR A 49 10.54 -19.95 -3.89
C THR A 49 11.69 -19.07 -4.39
N MET A 50 11.96 -17.99 -3.66
CA MET A 50 13.12 -17.14 -3.89
C MET A 50 14.11 -17.20 -2.73
N THR A 51 15.29 -16.60 -2.90
CA THR A 51 16.29 -16.40 -1.83
C THR A 51 16.50 -14.92 -1.62
N ILE A 52 16.32 -14.44 -0.38
CA ILE A 52 16.31 -13.02 -0.03
C ILE A 52 17.47 -12.60 0.88
N TRP A 53 17.82 -11.33 0.77
CA TRP A 53 18.60 -10.53 1.71
C TRP A 53 17.75 -9.29 2.02
N GLY A 54 17.45 -9.03 3.30
CA GLY A 54 16.49 -8.01 3.72
C GLY A 54 15.77 -8.43 5.00
N GLY A 55 15.22 -7.47 5.76
CA GLY A 55 14.57 -7.75 7.04
C GLY A 55 15.48 -8.41 8.10
N GLY A 56 16.80 -8.23 7.99
CA GLY A 56 17.80 -8.84 8.87
C GLY A 56 18.28 -10.22 8.42
N TRP A 57 17.76 -10.74 7.30
CA TRP A 57 18.15 -12.02 6.74
C TRP A 57 19.27 -11.88 5.70
N SER A 58 20.09 -12.92 5.60
CA SER A 58 21.13 -13.04 4.57
C SER A 58 21.05 -14.41 3.90
N GLY A 59 20.52 -14.44 2.68
CA GLY A 59 20.39 -15.65 1.87
C GLY A 59 19.30 -16.60 2.37
N LEU A 60 18.20 -16.08 2.92
CA LEU A 60 17.08 -16.91 3.40
C LEU A 60 16.22 -17.36 2.22
N SER A 61 15.97 -18.65 2.10
CA SER A 61 15.00 -19.17 1.13
C SER A 61 13.58 -19.04 1.69
N VAL A 62 12.69 -18.39 0.96
CA VAL A 62 11.32 -18.08 1.38
C VAL A 62 10.32 -18.43 0.28
N TYR A 63 9.08 -18.74 0.68
CA TYR A 63 7.96 -18.70 -0.23
C TYR A 63 7.52 -17.26 -0.43
N ALA A 64 7.37 -16.85 -1.68
CA ALA A 64 6.93 -15.52 -2.04
C ALA A 64 5.79 -15.60 -3.06
N GLY A 65 4.79 -14.74 -2.87
CA GLY A 65 3.53 -14.78 -3.59
C GLY A 65 2.37 -14.50 -2.64
N VAL A 66 1.18 -14.98 -3.02
CA VAL A 66 -0.06 -14.73 -2.29
C VAL A 66 -0.16 -15.64 -1.06
N LEU A 67 -0.46 -15.06 0.09
CA LEU A 67 -0.98 -15.76 1.25
C LEU A 67 -2.50 -15.72 1.26
N MET A 68 -3.10 -16.86 1.59
CA MET A 68 -4.55 -16.98 1.72
C MET A 68 -4.95 -16.94 3.18
N PHE A 69 -6.06 -16.26 3.47
CA PHE A 69 -6.66 -16.16 4.79
C PHE A 69 -8.14 -16.49 4.73
N ASP A 70 -8.66 -17.16 5.75
CA ASP A 70 -10.10 -17.30 5.97
C ASP A 70 -10.56 -16.23 6.96
N LYS A 71 -11.17 -15.17 6.42
CA LYS A 71 -11.71 -14.05 7.20
C LYS A 71 -13.05 -14.42 7.81
N THR A 72 -13.15 -14.31 9.13
CA THR A 72 -14.35 -14.69 9.89
C THR A 72 -15.15 -13.49 10.41
N ALA A 73 -14.50 -12.33 10.61
CA ALA A 73 -15.15 -11.12 11.08
C ALA A 73 -14.37 -9.86 10.67
N GLY A 74 -15.04 -8.71 10.72
CA GLY A 74 -14.39 -7.41 10.60
C GLY A 74 -15.24 -6.29 11.18
N THR A 75 -14.63 -5.14 11.40
CA THR A 75 -15.28 -3.89 11.82
C THR A 75 -14.77 -2.73 10.97
N GLY A 76 -15.53 -1.64 10.86
CA GLY A 76 -15.11 -0.46 10.11
C GLY A 76 -14.77 -0.81 8.66
N GLN A 77 -13.60 -0.39 8.17
CA GLN A 77 -13.16 -0.74 6.82
C GLN A 77 -12.90 -2.24 6.60
N GLY A 78 -12.70 -3.01 7.67
CA GLY A 78 -12.62 -4.47 7.58
C GLY A 78 -13.93 -5.14 7.18
N GLU A 79 -15.06 -4.43 7.21
CA GLU A 79 -16.35 -4.92 6.70
C GLU A 79 -16.43 -4.89 5.16
N PHE A 80 -15.57 -4.13 4.48
CA PHE A 80 -15.53 -4.09 3.02
C PHE A 80 -14.84 -5.31 2.40
N LEU A 81 -14.14 -6.09 3.23
CA LEU A 81 -13.62 -7.40 2.84
C LEU A 81 -14.68 -8.44 3.19
N ASP A 82 -15.20 -9.16 2.21
CA ASP A 82 -16.15 -10.24 2.47
C ASP A 82 -15.53 -11.32 3.38
N ASN A 83 -16.37 -11.95 4.20
CA ASN A 83 -15.95 -13.13 4.95
C ASN A 83 -15.69 -14.30 3.99
N GLY A 84 -14.76 -15.18 4.38
CA GLY A 84 -14.27 -16.29 3.56
C GLY A 84 -12.83 -16.07 3.10
N TYR A 85 -12.45 -16.75 2.02
CA TYR A 85 -11.07 -16.71 1.54
C TYR A 85 -10.71 -15.38 0.89
N ILE A 86 -9.70 -14.72 1.44
CA ILE A 86 -9.07 -13.51 0.90
C ILE A 86 -7.57 -13.76 0.67
N GLY A 87 -7.01 -13.11 -0.36
CA GLY A 87 -5.59 -13.15 -0.67
C GLY A 87 -4.90 -11.84 -0.29
N GLY A 88 -3.66 -11.92 0.18
CA GLY A 88 -2.81 -10.76 0.45
C GLY A 88 -1.33 -11.07 0.28
N PHE A 89 -0.50 -10.03 0.30
CA PHE A 89 0.96 -10.14 0.22
C PHE A 89 1.61 -9.69 1.52
N CYS A 90 2.66 -10.38 1.94
CA CYS A 90 3.46 -10.01 3.11
C CYS A 90 4.12 -8.64 2.92
N MET A 91 4.12 -7.83 3.98
CA MET A 91 4.85 -6.56 4.01
C MET A 91 6.22 -6.69 4.69
N ASP A 92 6.32 -7.46 5.78
CA ASP A 92 7.48 -7.45 6.65
C ASP A 92 8.29 -8.76 6.57
N LEU A 93 9.49 -8.69 6.01
CA LEU A 93 10.46 -9.78 5.95
C LEU A 93 11.01 -10.21 7.32
N SER A 94 10.88 -9.38 8.36
CA SER A 94 11.38 -9.67 9.71
C SER A 94 10.37 -10.42 10.57
N GLU A 95 9.10 -10.48 10.16
CA GLU A 95 8.02 -11.13 10.90
C GLU A 95 7.52 -12.42 10.25
N TYR A 96 6.85 -13.25 11.05
CA TYR A 96 6.33 -14.55 10.64
C TYR A 96 4.81 -14.56 10.58
N VAL A 97 4.25 -15.35 9.66
CA VAL A 97 2.81 -15.60 9.60
C VAL A 97 2.39 -16.34 10.87
N ALA A 98 1.55 -15.70 11.68
CA ALA A 98 1.08 -16.27 12.92
C ALA A 98 0.12 -17.45 12.68
N LYS A 99 0.10 -18.40 13.63
CA LYS A 99 -0.78 -19.59 13.57
C LYS A 99 -2.05 -19.36 14.37
N GLY A 100 -3.19 -19.70 13.78
CA GLY A 100 -4.50 -19.57 14.43
C GLY A 100 -5.22 -18.30 14.02
N SER A 101 -6.21 -17.91 14.83
CA SER A 101 -7.05 -16.74 14.55
C SER A 101 -6.42 -15.50 15.15
N PHE A 102 -6.19 -14.50 14.31
CA PHE A 102 -5.62 -13.21 14.69
C PHE A 102 -6.56 -12.08 14.26
N THR A 103 -6.66 -11.07 15.11
CA THR A 103 -7.33 -9.81 14.80
C THR A 103 -6.27 -8.79 14.40
N TYR A 104 -6.36 -8.34 13.15
CA TYR A 104 -5.50 -7.33 12.55
C TYR A 104 -6.20 -5.98 12.59
N ASP A 105 -5.47 -4.93 12.92
CA ASP A 105 -5.87 -3.56 12.69
C ASP A 105 -5.86 -3.28 11.19
N VAL A 106 -6.89 -2.57 10.71
CA VAL A 106 -6.89 -2.00 9.36
C VAL A 106 -6.30 -0.60 9.44
N ILE A 107 -5.13 -0.40 8.84
CA ILE A 107 -4.45 0.90 8.79
C ILE A 107 -4.24 1.34 7.33
N MET A 108 -3.95 2.62 7.13
CA MET A 108 -3.56 3.11 5.82
C MET A 108 -2.26 2.44 5.37
N LEU A 109 -2.10 2.26 4.06
CA LEU A 109 -0.97 1.53 3.53
C LEU A 109 0.36 2.21 3.90
N GLU A 110 0.43 3.54 3.79
CA GLU A 110 1.59 4.37 4.15
C GLU A 110 2.06 4.28 5.61
N ASP A 111 1.19 3.80 6.51
CA ASP A 111 1.49 3.66 7.93
C ASP A 111 2.11 2.30 8.29
N GLY A 112 2.14 1.34 7.35
CA GLY A 112 2.79 0.04 7.53
C GLY A 112 4.23 -0.03 6.99
N PRO A 113 4.92 -1.17 7.18
CA PRO A 113 4.61 -2.22 8.15
C PRO A 113 4.85 -1.77 9.60
N ARG A 114 4.28 -2.49 10.57
CA ARG A 114 4.50 -2.30 12.01
C ARG A 114 4.90 -3.64 12.67
N PRO A 115 5.92 -3.65 13.55
CA PRO A 115 6.66 -2.50 14.05
C PRO A 115 7.70 -1.99 13.03
N THR A 116 7.94 -0.68 13.04
CA THR A 116 8.90 -0.04 12.13
C THR A 116 10.36 -0.19 12.59
N THR A 117 10.64 -1.01 13.59
CA THR A 117 11.95 -1.06 14.27
C THR A 117 13.09 -1.38 13.31
N PHE A 118 12.85 -2.23 12.30
CA PHE A 118 13.84 -2.54 11.29
C PHE A 118 14.01 -1.40 10.27
N LEU A 119 12.91 -0.82 9.78
CA LEU A 119 12.91 0.23 8.77
C LEU A 119 13.22 1.63 9.32
N GLY A 120 13.16 1.81 10.64
CA GLY A 120 13.31 3.11 11.33
C GLY A 120 12.06 4.01 11.25
N ALA A 121 11.19 3.82 10.27
CA ALA A 121 9.92 4.53 10.09
C ALA A 121 8.90 3.67 9.33
N SER A 122 7.63 4.11 9.25
CA SER A 122 6.68 3.53 8.30
C SER A 122 7.15 3.83 6.88
N MET A 123 6.63 3.10 5.89
CA MET A 123 7.10 3.29 4.51
C MET A 123 6.72 4.66 3.92
N GLY A 124 5.65 5.29 4.41
CA GLY A 124 5.21 6.60 3.98
C GLY A 124 4.48 6.63 2.64
N GLN A 125 3.87 7.80 2.35
CA GLN A 125 2.92 7.95 1.25
C GLN A 125 3.50 7.62 -0.12
N ALA A 126 4.71 8.12 -0.43
CA ALA A 126 5.27 7.95 -1.76
C ALA A 126 5.47 6.47 -2.13
N LYS A 127 5.93 5.64 -1.18
CA LYS A 127 6.06 4.19 -1.37
C LYS A 127 4.68 3.52 -1.46
N ALA A 128 3.72 3.93 -0.63
CA ALA A 128 2.34 3.44 -0.70
C ALA A 128 1.69 3.71 -2.07
N ASP A 129 1.89 4.89 -2.64
CA ASP A 129 1.37 5.26 -3.97
C ASP A 129 1.96 4.37 -5.07
N TYR A 130 3.27 4.07 -5.00
CA TYR A 130 3.91 3.16 -5.95
C TYR A 130 3.42 1.72 -5.82
N ILE A 131 3.17 1.23 -4.60
CA ILE A 131 2.56 -0.09 -4.39
C ILE A 131 1.12 -0.12 -4.90
N SER A 132 0.35 0.95 -4.69
CA SER A 132 -0.99 1.09 -5.22
C SER A 132 -1.01 1.04 -6.75
N GLU A 133 -0.06 1.72 -7.41
CA GLU A 133 0.10 1.67 -8.86
C GLU A 133 0.57 0.29 -9.35
N LEU A 134 1.55 -0.33 -8.67
CA LEU A 134 2.02 -1.68 -8.97
C LEU A 134 0.85 -2.68 -8.96
N TRP A 135 0.01 -2.60 -7.93
CA TRP A 135 -1.19 -3.41 -7.81
C TRP A 135 -2.21 -3.11 -8.90
N GLY A 136 -2.55 -1.84 -9.12
CA GLY A 136 -3.53 -1.43 -10.13
C GLY A 136 -3.14 -1.81 -11.56
N ARG A 137 -1.83 -1.94 -11.85
CA ARG A 137 -1.31 -2.32 -13.17
C ARG A 137 -1.14 -3.81 -13.37
N PHE A 138 -0.63 -4.52 -12.36
CA PHE A 138 -0.04 -5.85 -12.57
C PHE A 138 -0.58 -6.96 -11.68
N PHE A 139 -1.37 -6.64 -10.65
CA PHE A 139 -2.00 -7.68 -9.84
C PHE A 139 -3.01 -8.50 -10.66
N ASP A 140 -2.93 -9.82 -10.59
CA ASP A 140 -3.93 -10.74 -11.17
C ASP A 140 -4.75 -11.41 -10.05
N PRO A 141 -6.07 -11.18 -9.96
CA PRO A 141 -6.96 -11.87 -9.03
C PRO A 141 -6.92 -13.41 -9.15
N ALA A 142 -6.50 -13.95 -10.31
CA ALA A 142 -6.35 -15.39 -10.49
C ALA A 142 -5.27 -16.00 -9.55
N TRP A 143 -4.35 -15.19 -9.00
CA TRP A 143 -3.37 -15.63 -8.02
C TRP A 143 -3.98 -15.98 -6.66
N SER A 144 -5.19 -15.48 -6.35
CA SER A 144 -5.92 -15.73 -5.10
C SER A 144 -7.24 -16.49 -5.29
N ALA A 145 -7.55 -16.96 -6.50
CA ALA A 145 -8.83 -17.61 -6.81
C ALA A 145 -9.07 -18.98 -6.15
N GLY A 146 -8.08 -19.54 -5.46
CA GLY A 146 -8.09 -20.89 -4.90
C GLY A 146 -7.83 -21.98 -5.94
N GLY A 147 -7.47 -23.18 -5.48
CA GLY A 147 -7.22 -24.34 -6.34
C GLY A 147 -5.76 -24.52 -6.74
N THR A 148 -5.52 -24.98 -7.98
CA THR A 148 -4.16 -25.23 -8.51
C THR A 148 -3.73 -24.06 -9.40
N TYR A 149 -2.49 -23.62 -9.22
CA TYR A 149 -1.90 -22.52 -9.97
C TYR A 149 -0.89 -23.04 -11.01
N THR A 150 -0.87 -22.41 -12.17
CA THR A 150 0.11 -22.70 -13.21
C THR A 150 1.51 -22.22 -12.79
N SER A 151 2.56 -22.80 -13.36
CA SER A 151 3.93 -22.31 -13.14
C SER A 151 4.11 -20.84 -13.54
N GLN A 152 3.34 -20.34 -14.51
CA GLN A 152 3.38 -18.92 -14.88
C GLN A 152 2.81 -18.04 -13.77
N GLN A 153 1.61 -18.36 -13.27
CA GLN A 153 0.99 -17.61 -12.16
C GLN A 153 1.86 -17.61 -10.91
N ASN A 154 2.51 -18.74 -10.60
CA ASN A 154 3.43 -18.85 -9.47
C ASN A 154 4.64 -17.90 -9.61
N ARG A 155 5.29 -17.88 -10.77
CA ARG A 155 6.41 -16.96 -11.04
C ARG A 155 6.00 -15.50 -11.04
N GLU A 156 4.82 -15.18 -11.60
CA GLU A 156 4.31 -13.81 -11.62
C GLU A 156 3.98 -13.31 -10.20
N ALA A 157 3.31 -14.13 -9.39
CA ALA A 157 3.02 -13.79 -8.00
C ALA A 157 4.29 -13.65 -7.15
N GLU A 158 5.31 -14.49 -7.39
CA GLU A 158 6.63 -14.37 -6.76
C GLU A 158 7.31 -13.04 -7.13
N ALA A 159 7.38 -12.72 -8.43
CA ALA A 159 7.96 -11.47 -8.92
C ALA A 159 7.22 -10.25 -8.35
N PHE A 160 5.90 -10.35 -8.18
CA PHE A 160 5.08 -9.29 -7.62
C PHE A 160 5.39 -9.06 -6.14
N ALA A 161 5.53 -10.14 -5.36
CA ALA A 161 5.95 -10.07 -3.97
C ALA A 161 7.35 -9.44 -3.82
N ALA A 162 8.31 -9.81 -4.68
CA ALA A 162 9.63 -9.17 -4.68
C ALA A 162 9.57 -7.67 -4.99
N ALA A 163 8.73 -7.25 -5.94
CA ALA A 163 8.56 -5.84 -6.26
C ALA A 163 7.92 -5.05 -5.09
N ILE A 164 7.02 -5.66 -4.31
CA ILE A 164 6.51 -5.05 -3.08
C ILE A 164 7.65 -4.85 -2.07
N TRP A 165 8.43 -5.90 -1.81
CA TRP A 165 9.52 -5.81 -0.82
C TRP A 165 10.60 -4.83 -1.22
N GLU A 166 10.94 -4.77 -2.50
CA GLU A 166 11.83 -3.74 -3.05
C GLU A 166 11.32 -2.33 -2.68
N ILE A 167 10.05 -2.01 -2.96
CA ILE A 167 9.51 -0.68 -2.64
C ILE A 167 9.51 -0.43 -1.13
N ILE A 168 9.17 -1.41 -0.31
CA ILE A 168 9.10 -1.26 1.15
C ILE A 168 10.50 -1.03 1.75
N TYR A 169 11.47 -1.88 1.41
CA TYR A 169 12.76 -1.98 2.10
C TYR A 169 13.86 -1.09 1.51
N GLU A 170 13.77 -0.72 0.23
CA GLU A 170 14.77 0.14 -0.41
C GLU A 170 14.45 1.62 -0.23
N ASP A 171 15.48 2.47 -0.19
CA ASP A 171 15.32 3.91 -0.24
C ASP A 171 14.49 4.34 -1.47
N LEU A 172 13.73 5.42 -1.34
CA LEU A 172 12.95 5.95 -2.46
C LEU A 172 13.90 6.55 -3.51
N PRO A 173 14.03 5.98 -4.71
CA PRO A 173 14.91 6.50 -5.74
C PRO A 173 14.33 7.79 -6.36
N SER A 174 15.17 8.54 -7.08
CA SER A 174 14.72 9.72 -7.85
C SER A 174 13.74 9.37 -8.98
N SER A 175 13.76 8.12 -9.44
CA SER A 175 12.81 7.54 -10.38
C SER A 175 12.63 6.05 -10.08
N SER A 176 11.45 5.50 -10.36
CA SER A 176 11.12 4.09 -10.15
C SER A 176 12.07 3.10 -10.82
N ALA A 177 12.70 3.49 -11.93
CA ALA A 177 13.74 2.71 -12.60
C ALA A 177 15.03 2.53 -11.79
N GLY A 178 15.17 3.23 -10.65
CA GLY A 178 16.27 3.04 -9.71
C GLY A 178 16.13 1.79 -8.85
N TRP A 179 14.92 1.25 -8.69
CA TRP A 179 14.68 -0.01 -7.99
C TRP A 179 15.12 -1.21 -8.84
N ASN A 180 15.73 -2.20 -8.19
CA ASN A 180 16.23 -3.41 -8.80
C ASN A 180 16.34 -4.56 -7.79
N VAL A 181 15.42 -5.52 -7.86
CA VAL A 181 15.36 -6.64 -6.91
C VAL A 181 16.59 -7.54 -6.89
N ALA A 182 17.50 -7.44 -7.87
CA ALA A 182 18.73 -8.22 -7.92
C ALA A 182 19.94 -7.54 -7.24
N VAL A 183 19.80 -6.28 -6.81
CA VAL A 183 20.87 -5.47 -6.23
C VAL A 183 20.32 -4.71 -5.04
N ASP A 184 20.95 -4.88 -3.88
CA ASP A 184 20.68 -4.04 -2.71
C ASP A 184 21.17 -2.62 -3.00
N GLY A 185 20.22 -1.69 -3.12
CA GLY A 185 20.45 -0.30 -3.46
C GLY A 185 20.64 0.60 -2.24
N THR A 186 20.32 0.09 -1.04
CA THR A 186 20.24 0.87 0.19
C THR A 186 21.48 0.68 1.03
N GLY A 187 22.02 1.79 1.54
CA GLY A 187 23.18 1.73 2.42
C GLY A 187 22.81 1.24 3.82
N GLY A 188 23.59 0.30 4.38
CA GLY A 188 23.52 -0.07 5.79
C GLY A 188 22.79 -1.38 6.05
N SER A 189 21.94 -1.41 7.08
CA SER A 189 21.17 -2.60 7.46
C SER A 189 19.76 -2.64 6.86
N GLY A 190 19.31 -1.55 6.23
CA GLY A 190 18.12 -1.54 5.37
C GLY A 190 18.43 -2.13 3.99
N GLY A 191 17.41 -2.25 3.15
CA GLY A 191 17.56 -2.77 1.79
C GLY A 191 16.96 -4.15 1.57
N PHE A 192 16.85 -4.49 0.28
CA PHE A 192 16.32 -5.73 -0.22
C PHE A 192 17.07 -6.20 -1.46
N LYS A 193 17.30 -7.50 -1.52
CA LYS A 193 17.79 -8.18 -2.70
C LYS A 193 17.24 -9.60 -2.73
N ALA A 194 16.96 -10.11 -3.91
CA ALA A 194 16.54 -11.47 -4.14
C ALA A 194 17.31 -12.15 -5.29
N THR A 195 17.32 -13.49 -5.24
CA THR A 195 17.79 -14.37 -6.31
C THR A 195 16.85 -15.57 -6.42
N ASN A 196 17.00 -16.39 -7.47
CA ASN A 196 16.13 -17.54 -7.77
C ASN A 196 14.67 -17.18 -8.06
N LEU A 197 14.45 -15.98 -8.61
CA LEU A 197 13.16 -15.47 -9.06
C LEU A 197 13.23 -14.94 -10.49
N ASP A 198 12.09 -14.64 -11.10
CA ASP A 198 12.03 -13.85 -12.35
C ASP A 198 12.27 -12.36 -12.08
N TYR A 199 13.52 -12.01 -11.78
CA TYR A 199 13.91 -10.64 -11.45
C TYR A 199 13.71 -9.68 -12.63
N GLN A 200 13.75 -10.20 -13.87
CA GLN A 200 13.58 -9.40 -15.08
C GLN A 200 12.14 -8.92 -15.19
N LEU A 201 11.18 -9.80 -14.88
CA LEU A 201 9.78 -9.43 -14.79
C LEU A 201 9.52 -8.41 -13.67
N ALA A 202 9.99 -8.67 -12.45
CA ALA A 202 9.84 -7.77 -11.31
C ALA A 202 10.41 -6.37 -11.62
N ASN A 203 11.64 -6.29 -12.15
CA ASN A 203 12.28 -5.04 -12.51
C ASN A 203 11.58 -4.32 -13.66
N SER A 204 10.97 -5.06 -14.59
CA SER A 204 10.19 -4.46 -15.68
C SER A 204 8.93 -3.77 -15.16
N TRP A 205 8.27 -4.34 -14.14
CA TRP A 205 7.11 -3.73 -13.49
C TRP A 205 7.51 -2.50 -12.68
N LEU A 206 8.57 -2.60 -11.86
CA LEU A 206 9.11 -1.47 -11.10
C LEU A 206 9.47 -0.30 -12.01
N SER A 207 10.18 -0.56 -13.11
CA SER A 207 10.57 0.46 -14.09
C SER A 207 9.38 1.09 -14.84
N ALA A 208 8.23 0.41 -14.88
CA ALA A 208 7.02 0.91 -15.53
C ALA A 208 6.17 1.81 -14.64
N LEU A 209 6.44 1.85 -13.33
CA LEU A 209 5.75 2.72 -12.40
C LEU A 209 6.12 4.19 -12.66
N ASN A 210 5.17 5.11 -12.54
CA ASN A 210 5.41 6.51 -12.82
C ASN A 210 4.57 7.49 -11.99
N GLY A 211 3.83 6.98 -11.00
CA GLY A 211 2.95 7.74 -10.12
C GLY A 211 1.63 8.20 -10.77
N THR A 212 1.34 7.78 -12.01
CA THR A 212 0.16 8.25 -12.77
C THR A 212 -0.69 7.12 -13.36
N GLY A 213 -0.29 5.86 -13.15
CA GLY A 213 -1.03 4.69 -13.61
C GLY A 213 -2.33 4.43 -12.86
N PRO A 214 -3.07 3.38 -13.26
CA PRO A 214 -4.16 2.83 -12.46
C PRO A 214 -3.68 2.49 -11.05
N MET A 215 -4.43 2.93 -10.05
CA MET A 215 -4.14 2.73 -8.63
C MET A 215 -5.23 1.83 -8.02
N ALA A 216 -4.85 1.03 -7.04
CA ALA A 216 -5.76 0.22 -6.23
C ALA A 216 -5.94 0.84 -4.84
N ASP A 217 -7.15 0.80 -4.27
CA ASP A 217 -7.35 1.15 -2.86
C ASP A 217 -6.84 0.02 -1.97
N LEU A 218 -5.72 0.26 -1.28
CA LEU A 218 -5.02 -0.75 -0.50
C LEU A 218 -5.01 -0.37 0.98
N ARG A 219 -5.07 -1.39 1.83
CA ARG A 219 -4.80 -1.26 3.27
C ARG A 219 -3.70 -2.21 3.70
N ALA A 220 -3.03 -1.82 4.78
CA ALA A 220 -2.22 -2.74 5.54
C ALA A 220 -3.08 -3.35 6.66
N LEU A 221 -3.06 -4.68 6.75
CA LEU A 221 -3.59 -5.44 7.88
C LEU A 221 -2.42 -5.69 8.82
N SER A 222 -2.45 -5.06 10.00
CA SER A 222 -1.32 -5.10 10.93
C SER A 222 -1.68 -5.68 12.28
N ALA A 223 -0.81 -6.52 12.83
CA ALA A 223 -0.96 -7.07 14.18
C ALA A 223 0.42 -7.22 14.82
N LEU A 224 0.66 -6.50 15.92
CA LEU A 224 1.98 -6.52 16.57
C LEU A 224 2.46 -7.94 16.90
N GLY A 225 3.65 -8.29 16.39
CA GLY A 225 4.25 -9.61 16.57
C GLY A 225 3.74 -10.68 15.60
N ALA A 226 3.05 -10.28 14.54
CA ALA A 226 2.59 -11.13 13.47
C ALA A 226 2.73 -10.40 12.12
N GLN A 227 3.10 -11.14 11.09
CA GLN A 227 3.28 -10.62 9.73
C GLN A 227 2.16 -9.67 9.28
N ASP A 228 2.55 -8.48 8.83
CA ASP A 228 1.67 -7.50 8.19
C ASP A 228 1.36 -7.88 6.73
N PHE A 229 0.16 -7.54 6.26
CA PHE A 229 -0.30 -7.89 4.92
C PHE A 229 -0.91 -6.71 4.15
N ILE A 230 -0.65 -6.66 2.84
CA ILE A 230 -1.34 -5.76 1.92
C ILE A 230 -2.55 -6.47 1.33
N VAL A 231 -3.70 -5.81 1.39
CA VAL A 231 -4.95 -6.26 0.76
C VAL A 231 -5.61 -5.12 0.02
N GLN A 232 -6.33 -5.46 -1.05
CA GLN A 232 -7.18 -4.52 -1.76
C GLN A 232 -8.55 -4.44 -1.08
N ILE A 233 -9.01 -3.23 -0.78
CA ILE A 233 -10.37 -2.97 -0.36
C ILE A 233 -11.20 -2.57 -1.59
N PRO A 234 -12.38 -3.18 -1.81
CA PRO A 234 -13.27 -2.75 -2.88
C PRO A 234 -13.68 -1.28 -2.71
N GLU A 235 -13.41 -0.47 -3.73
CA GLU A 235 -13.76 0.96 -3.77
C GLU A 235 -15.27 1.17 -3.55
N PRO A 236 -15.71 1.82 -2.45
CA PRO A 236 -17.13 2.07 -2.18
C PRO A 236 -17.79 2.92 -3.29
N ALA A 237 -17.01 3.80 -3.91
CA ALA A 237 -17.49 4.73 -4.93
C ALA A 237 -17.92 4.02 -6.23
N THR A 238 -17.24 2.95 -6.63
CA THR A 238 -17.59 2.22 -7.87
C THR A 238 -18.96 1.56 -7.75
N VAL A 239 -19.28 1.01 -6.57
CA VAL A 239 -20.60 0.46 -6.28
C VAL A 239 -21.66 1.57 -6.29
N ALA A 240 -21.36 2.72 -5.68
CA ALA A 240 -22.28 3.86 -5.66
C ALA A 240 -22.56 4.42 -7.06
N PHE A 241 -21.52 4.61 -7.89
CA PHE A 241 -21.68 5.12 -9.26
C PHE A 241 -22.34 4.11 -10.19
N LEU A 242 -22.06 2.81 -10.03
CA LEU A 242 -22.77 1.76 -10.77
C LEU A 242 -24.26 1.76 -10.41
N ALA A 243 -24.59 1.85 -9.12
CA ALA A 243 -25.97 1.97 -8.66
C ALA A 243 -26.67 3.23 -9.21
N PHE A 244 -25.96 4.36 -9.26
CA PHE A 244 -26.46 5.60 -9.84
C PHE A 244 -26.68 5.49 -11.35
N GLY A 245 -25.77 4.85 -12.07
CA GLY A 245 -25.88 4.58 -13.50
C GLY A 245 -27.10 3.71 -13.85
N PHE A 246 -27.36 2.65 -13.06
CA PHE A 246 -28.56 1.82 -13.24
C PHE A 246 -29.86 2.59 -12.96
N MET A 247 -29.89 3.46 -11.95
CA MET A 247 -31.07 4.31 -11.66
C MET A 247 -31.39 5.27 -12.82
N LEU A 248 -30.38 5.91 -13.41
CA LEU A 248 -30.57 6.81 -14.56
C LEU A 248 -31.02 6.06 -15.82
N ALA A 249 -30.51 4.85 -16.06
CA ALA A 249 -30.95 4.02 -17.18
C ALA A 249 -32.40 3.52 -17.04
N ALA A 250 -32.83 3.23 -15.81
CA ALA A 250 -34.21 2.80 -15.53
C ALA A 250 -35.23 3.93 -15.72
N THR A 251 -34.88 5.17 -15.34
CA THR A 251 -35.77 6.33 -15.52
C THR A 251 -35.82 6.80 -16.97
N GLY A 252 -34.73 6.67 -17.74
CA GLY A 252 -34.71 6.96 -19.18
C GLY A 252 -35.65 6.06 -20.01
N LYS A 253 -35.79 4.78 -19.66
CA LYS A 253 -36.73 3.86 -20.33
C LYS A 253 -38.20 4.09 -19.99
N LEU A 254 -38.50 4.69 -18.82
CA LEU A 254 -39.86 5.05 -18.44
C LEU A 254 -40.34 6.31 -19.20
N SER A 255 -39.44 7.25 -19.50
CA SER A 255 -39.80 8.45 -20.27
C SER A 255 -40.05 8.16 -21.75
N ALA A 256 -39.39 7.16 -22.34
CA ALA A 256 -39.52 6.82 -23.76
C ALA A 256 -40.74 5.92 -24.09
N ARG A 257 -41.46 5.43 -23.09
CA ARG A 257 -42.69 4.62 -23.27
C ARG A 257 -43.99 5.43 -23.20
N ASN A 258 -43.91 6.72 -22.86
CA ASN A 258 -45.05 7.63 -22.71
C ASN A 258 -45.06 8.75 -23.77
N ALA A 259 -44.32 8.59 -24.86
CA ALA A 259 -44.31 9.48 -26.02
C ALA A 259 -44.85 8.76 -27.25
#